data_AF-A0A0Q3G3S6-F1
#
_entry.id   AF-A0A0Q3G3S6-F1
#
_cell.length_a   1.000
_cell.length_b   1.000
_cell.length_c   1.000
_cell.angle_alpha   90.00
_cell.angle_beta   90.00
_cell.angle_gamma   90.00
#
_symmetry.space_group_name_H-M   'P 1'
#
loop_
_entity.id
_entity.type
_entity.pdbx_description
1 polymer ?
#
loop_
_entity_poly.entity_id
_entity_poly.type
_entity_poly.pdbx_seq_one_letter_code
_entity_poly.pdbx_strand_id
1 'polypeptide(L)'
;MASSDPDPMPKKKMPATVEEGVEFPRCWCGDLCKAKTVDDPFSYTKEWIDHEQPACAKYDIEYDHKIVWEKFHAATCREEAAEKMKRWQEEQRQKKEEKEHEEKELREAERERKRERARRAQEDAADGKGKGKWPRWTQ
;
A
#
# COMPACT_ATOMS: atom_id res chain seq x y z
N MET A 1 23.16 33.26 -28.41
CA MET A 1 23.71 32.36 -27.38
C MET A 1 25.02 32.97 -26.91
N ALA A 2 24.98 33.81 -25.88
CA ALA A 2 26.17 34.37 -25.26
C ALA A 2 26.19 33.84 -23.82
N SER A 3 27.10 32.90 -23.58
CA SER A 3 27.39 32.32 -22.27
C SER A 3 28.33 33.26 -21.52
N SER A 4 27.84 33.93 -20.48
CA SER A 4 28.66 34.72 -19.57
C SER A 4 29.11 33.82 -18.43
N ASP A 5 30.31 33.23 -18.55
CA ASP A 5 30.97 32.60 -17.41
C ASP A 5 31.60 33.70 -16.51
N PRO A 6 31.37 33.68 -15.18
CA PRO A 6 31.94 34.67 -14.28
C PRO A 6 33.45 34.45 -14.05
N ASP A 7 34.21 35.55 -14.00
CA ASP A 7 35.66 35.55 -13.75
C ASP A 7 36.03 34.79 -12.45
N PRO A 8 37.12 33.99 -12.45
CA PRO A 8 37.54 33.26 -11.26
C PRO A 8 38.10 34.21 -10.19
N MET A 9 37.47 34.21 -9.01
CA MET A 9 37.91 34.97 -7.84
C MET A 9 39.36 34.66 -7.41
N PRO A 10 40.14 35.68 -6.99
CA PRO A 10 41.51 35.50 -6.54
C PRO A 10 41.61 34.64 -5.27
N LYS A 11 42.43 33.58 -5.33
CA LYS A 11 42.53 32.52 -4.31
C LYS A 11 43.48 32.83 -3.13
N LYS A 12 44.09 34.02 -3.06
CA LYS A 12 45.04 34.37 -1.99
C LYS A 12 44.46 35.45 -1.07
N LYS A 13 44.19 35.08 0.18
CA LYS A 13 43.82 36.02 1.25
C LYS A 13 45.12 36.53 1.90
N MET A 14 45.30 37.84 1.97
CA MET A 14 46.40 38.42 2.75
C MET A 14 46.12 38.21 4.25
N PRO A 15 47.15 37.93 5.09
CA PRO A 15 46.95 37.92 6.53
C PRO A 15 46.60 39.34 7.01
N ALA A 16 45.58 39.46 7.86
CA ALA A 16 45.18 40.74 8.44
C ALA A 16 46.15 41.09 9.57
N THR A 17 47.02 42.07 9.33
CA THR A 17 47.83 42.71 10.38
C THR A 17 46.95 43.74 11.09
N VAL A 18 46.79 43.60 12.41
CA VAL A 18 46.09 44.58 13.24
C VAL A 18 47.10 45.61 13.73
N GLU A 19 46.74 46.89 13.66
CA GLU A 19 47.58 47.97 14.21
C GLU A 19 47.60 47.92 15.75
N GLU A 20 48.78 48.23 16.31
CA GLU A 20 49.09 48.09 17.72
C GLU A 20 48.25 49.09 18.56
N GLY A 21 47.26 48.58 19.32
CA GLY A 21 46.45 49.39 20.24
C GLY A 21 44.93 49.19 20.16
N VAL A 22 44.41 48.38 19.23
CA VAL A 22 42.97 48.06 19.16
C VAL A 22 42.70 46.72 19.85
N GLU A 23 42.04 46.75 21.03
CA GLU A 23 41.61 45.53 21.72
C GLU A 23 40.46 44.86 20.97
N PHE A 24 40.80 43.87 20.15
CA PHE A 24 39.85 43.06 19.41
C PHE A 24 39.43 41.83 20.22
N PRO A 25 38.13 41.58 20.49
CA PRO A 25 37.72 40.40 21.24
C PRO A 25 38.05 39.13 20.43
N ARG A 26 38.81 38.23 21.05
CA ARG A 26 39.24 36.96 20.44
C ARG A 26 38.06 35.97 20.37
N CYS A 27 37.92 35.32 19.23
CA CYS A 27 37.00 34.20 19.03
C CYS A 27 37.42 33.00 19.91
N TRP A 28 36.46 32.14 20.27
CA TRP A 28 36.75 30.82 20.90
C TRP A 28 37.78 29.99 20.10
N CYS A 29 37.84 30.19 18.79
CA CYS A 29 38.77 29.56 17.87
C CYS A 29 40.22 30.10 17.92
N GLY A 30 40.52 31.10 18.77
CA GLY A 30 41.87 31.65 18.95
C GLY A 30 42.30 32.68 17.91
N ASP A 31 41.64 32.73 16.74
CA ASP A 31 41.83 33.78 15.74
C ASP A 31 41.13 35.09 16.15
N LEU A 32 41.65 36.21 15.64
CA LEU A 32 40.93 37.49 15.67
C LEU A 32 39.56 37.23 15.05
N CYS A 33 38.50 37.50 15.81
CA CYS A 33 37.14 37.37 15.29
C CYS A 33 37.12 38.12 13.97
N LYS A 34 36.69 37.50 12.87
CA LYS A 34 36.43 38.28 11.66
C LYS A 34 35.26 39.18 12.03
N ALA A 35 35.52 40.39 12.54
CA ALA A 35 34.46 41.36 12.63
C ALA A 35 34.01 41.53 11.19
N LYS A 36 32.82 41.00 10.93
CA LYS A 36 32.08 41.36 9.75
C LYS A 36 31.80 42.83 9.95
N THR A 37 32.61 43.67 9.32
CA THR A 37 32.20 45.03 9.05
C THR A 37 30.86 44.97 8.35
N VAL A 38 29.98 45.94 8.60
CA VAL A 38 28.64 46.03 7.99
C VAL A 38 28.68 45.92 6.45
N ASP A 39 29.86 46.10 5.85
CA ASP A 39 30.14 45.97 4.43
C ASP A 39 30.69 44.58 3.99
N ASP A 40 30.37 43.47 4.67
CA ASP A 40 30.66 42.12 4.16
C ASP A 40 29.54 41.67 3.19
N PRO A 41 29.79 41.62 1.86
CA PRO A 41 28.76 41.24 0.86
C PRO A 41 28.29 39.78 0.99
N PHE A 42 28.88 38.99 1.90
CA PHE A 42 28.46 37.62 2.19
C PHE A 42 27.77 37.48 3.57
N SER A 43 27.36 38.58 4.23
CA SER A 43 26.59 38.53 5.48
C SER A 43 25.11 38.17 5.34
N TYR A 44 24.66 37.75 4.15
CA TYR A 44 23.27 37.33 3.87
C TYR A 44 22.76 36.14 4.69
N THR A 45 23.60 35.46 5.47
CA THR A 45 23.22 34.24 6.20
C THR A 45 22.32 34.48 7.42
N LYS A 46 21.89 35.72 7.73
CA LYS A 46 21.01 36.01 8.88
C LYS A 46 19.57 36.40 8.51
N GLU A 47 19.30 36.76 7.26
CA GLU A 47 17.97 37.25 6.85
C GLU A 47 17.10 36.17 6.17
N TRP A 48 17.65 34.99 5.88
CA TRP A 48 16.97 33.97 5.07
C TRP A 48 15.95 33.11 5.83
N ILE A 49 15.90 33.17 7.18
CA ILE A 49 15.01 32.31 7.97
C ILE A 49 13.66 32.99 8.28
N ASP A 50 13.61 34.32 8.33
CA ASP A 50 12.43 35.07 8.80
C ASP A 50 11.60 35.73 7.68
N HIS A 51 11.93 35.49 6.41
CA HIS A 51 11.09 35.96 5.31
C HIS A 51 9.82 35.11 5.25
N GLU A 52 8.67 35.71 5.61
CA GLU A 52 7.37 35.10 5.39
C GLU A 52 7.28 34.58 3.95
N GLN A 53 7.00 33.28 3.78
CA GLN A 53 6.92 32.69 2.44
C GLN A 53 5.93 33.51 1.60
N PRO A 54 6.30 33.89 0.36
CA PRO A 54 5.40 34.64 -0.50
C PRO A 54 4.13 33.82 -0.73
N ALA A 55 2.99 34.50 -0.85
CA ALA A 55 1.69 33.83 -0.95
C ALA A 55 1.62 32.82 -2.11
N CYS A 56 2.37 33.04 -3.20
CA CYS A 56 2.47 32.09 -4.31
C CYS A 56 3.12 30.75 -3.89
N ALA A 57 4.19 30.79 -3.09
CA ALA A 57 4.85 29.56 -2.63
C ALA A 57 3.95 28.77 -1.67
N LYS A 58 3.18 29.45 -0.81
CA LYS A 58 2.18 28.80 0.05
C LYS A 58 1.08 28.13 -0.78
N TYR A 59 0.58 28.82 -1.80
CA TYR A 59 -0.44 28.29 -2.71
C TYR A 59 0.07 27.05 -3.46
N ASP A 60 1.29 27.08 -3.99
CA ASP A 60 1.86 25.95 -4.72
C ASP A 60 2.02 24.71 -3.81
N ILE A 61 2.50 24.91 -2.58
CA ILE A 61 2.62 23.84 -1.58
C ILE A 61 1.24 23.25 -1.21
N GLU A 62 0.23 24.10 -0.98
CA GLU A 62 -1.12 23.65 -0.66
C GLU A 62 -1.76 22.89 -1.83
N TYR A 63 -1.57 23.40 -3.05
CA TYR A 63 -2.07 22.77 -4.27
C TYR A 63 -1.43 21.40 -4.49
N ASP A 64 -0.10 21.32 -4.43
CA ASP A 64 0.64 20.07 -4.60
C ASP A 64 0.29 19.07 -3.50
N HIS A 65 0.18 19.51 -2.25
CA HIS A 65 -0.25 18.68 -1.14
C HIS A 65 -1.63 18.07 -1.41
N LYS A 66 -2.59 18.87 -1.86
CA LYS A 66 -3.94 18.39 -2.21
C LYS A 66 -3.89 17.34 -3.32
N ILE A 67 -3.15 17.59 -4.40
CA ILE A 67 -3.03 16.66 -5.53
C ILE A 67 -2.37 15.34 -5.11
N VAL A 68 -1.32 15.40 -4.30
CA VAL A 68 -0.64 14.21 -3.76
C VAL A 68 -1.59 13.42 -2.87
N TRP A 69 -2.34 14.11 -2.00
CA TRP A 69 -3.29 13.48 -1.08
C TRP A 69 -4.46 12.82 -1.84
N GLU A 70 -5.04 13.48 -2.84
CA GLU A 70 -6.08 12.90 -3.70
C GLU A 70 -5.59 11.64 -4.42
N LYS A 71 -4.35 11.66 -4.94
CA LYS A 71 -3.74 10.48 -5.57
C LYS A 71 -3.55 9.33 -4.59
N PHE A 72 -3.11 9.62 -3.37
CA PHE A 72 -2.97 8.64 -2.31
C PHE A 72 -4.31 8.01 -1.97
N HIS A 73 -5.35 8.81 -1.72
CA HIS A 73 -6.69 8.29 -1.44
C HIS A 73 -7.29 7.50 -2.60
N ALA A 74 -7.08 7.93 -3.84
CA ALA A 74 -7.51 7.17 -5.00
C ALA A 74 -6.78 5.81 -5.09
N ALA A 75 -5.50 5.74 -4.72
CA ALA A 75 -4.76 4.50 -4.67
C ALA A 75 -5.32 3.55 -3.58
N THR A 76 -5.51 4.04 -2.35
CA THR A 76 -6.06 3.22 -1.26
C THR A 76 -7.47 2.71 -1.57
N CYS A 77 -8.34 3.55 -2.13
CA CYS A 77 -9.68 3.13 -2.55
C CYS A 77 -9.64 2.04 -3.64
N ARG A 78 -8.69 2.11 -4.56
CA ARG A 78 -8.51 1.06 -5.59
C ARG A 78 -8.02 -0.25 -4.99
N GLU A 79 -7.09 -0.19 -4.04
CA GLU A 79 -6.59 -1.38 -3.34
C GLU A 79 -7.71 -2.08 -2.55
N GLU A 80 -8.49 -1.33 -1.76
CA GLU A 80 -9.65 -1.88 -1.05
C GLU A 80 -10.71 -2.47 -2.00
N ALA A 81 -10.98 -1.81 -3.13
CA ALA A 81 -11.90 -2.32 -4.13
C ALA A 81 -11.40 -3.62 -4.77
N ALA A 82 -10.09 -3.71 -5.05
CA ALA A 82 -9.46 -4.91 -5.58
C ALA A 82 -9.50 -6.08 -4.57
N GLU A 83 -9.28 -5.81 -3.29
CA GLU A 83 -9.40 -6.82 -2.23
C GLU A 83 -10.85 -7.32 -2.08
N LYS A 84 -11.83 -6.41 -2.07
CA LYS A 84 -13.25 -6.76 -2.04
C LYS A 84 -13.64 -7.63 -3.25
N MET A 85 -13.14 -7.28 -4.44
CA MET A 85 -13.37 -8.05 -5.66
C MET A 85 -12.74 -9.45 -5.58
N LYS A 86 -11.50 -9.58 -5.10
CA LYS A 86 -10.84 -10.88 -4.90
C LYS A 86 -11.60 -11.75 -3.90
N ARG A 87 -12.01 -11.18 -2.76
CA ARG A 87 -12.80 -11.88 -1.75
C ARG A 87 -14.13 -12.38 -2.31
N TRP A 88 -14.82 -11.54 -3.07
CA TRP A 88 -16.06 -11.94 -3.73
C TRP A 88 -15.84 -13.07 -4.74
N GLN A 89 -14.78 -13.01 -5.55
CA GLN A 89 -14.44 -14.09 -6.49
C GLN A 89 -14.13 -15.41 -5.79
N GLU A 90 -13.39 -15.36 -4.68
CA GLU A 90 -13.09 -16.55 -3.86
C GLU A 90 -14.35 -17.12 -3.22
N GLU A 91 -15.24 -16.28 -2.70
CA GLU A 91 -16.53 -16.72 -2.16
C GLU A 91 -17.40 -17.38 -3.24
N GLN A 92 -17.42 -16.84 -4.47
CA GLN A 92 -18.12 -17.49 -5.59
C GLN A 92 -17.51 -18.84 -5.95
N ARG A 93 -16.18 -18.96 -5.91
CA ARG A 93 -15.48 -20.22 -6.15
C ARG A 93 -15.82 -21.25 -5.07
N GLN A 94 -15.73 -20.87 -3.80
CA GLN A 94 -16.09 -21.73 -2.66
C GLN A 94 -17.55 -22.18 -2.74
N LYS A 95 -18.49 -21.28 -3.05
CA LYS A 95 -19.90 -21.64 -3.24
C LYS A 95 -20.12 -22.64 -4.37
N LYS A 96 -19.32 -22.57 -5.44
CA LYS A 96 -19.40 -23.53 -6.53
C LYS A 96 -18.83 -24.89 -6.12
N GLU A 97 -17.70 -24.91 -5.44
CA GLU A 97 -17.07 -26.13 -4.92
C GLU A 97 -17.95 -26.82 -3.86
N GLU A 98 -18.56 -26.06 -2.96
CA GLU A 98 -19.49 -26.56 -1.94
C GLU A 98 -20.72 -27.21 -2.59
N LYS A 99 -21.33 -26.55 -3.58
CA LYS A 99 -22.45 -27.14 -4.34
C LYS A 99 -22.03 -28.42 -5.07
N GLU A 100 -20.83 -28.46 -5.63
CA GLU A 100 -20.33 -29.67 -6.28
C GLU A 100 -20.10 -30.81 -5.27
N HIS A 101 -19.62 -30.48 -4.07
CA HIS A 101 -19.47 -31.45 -2.98
C HIS A 101 -20.83 -31.98 -2.52
N GLU A 102 -21.79 -31.10 -2.26
CA GLU A 102 -23.14 -31.48 -1.87
C GLU A 102 -23.80 -32.38 -2.94
N GLU A 103 -23.64 -32.05 -4.22
CA GLU A 103 -24.16 -32.88 -5.31
C GLU A 103 -23.47 -34.26 -5.37
N LYS A 104 -22.17 -34.34 -5.05
CA LYS A 104 -21.45 -35.63 -4.96
C LYS A 104 -21.96 -36.45 -3.78
N GLU A 105 -22.14 -35.84 -2.62
CA GLU A 105 -22.68 -36.51 -1.43
C GLU A 105 -24.10 -37.02 -1.66
N LEU A 106 -24.97 -36.23 -2.29
CA LEU A 106 -26.31 -36.67 -2.67
C LEU A 106 -26.28 -37.87 -3.63
N ARG A 107 -25.36 -37.86 -4.60
CA ARG A 107 -25.15 -39.00 -5.52
C ARG A 107 -24.65 -40.25 -4.79
N GLU A 108 -23.76 -40.09 -3.81
CA GLU A 108 -23.26 -41.21 -3.00
C GLU A 108 -24.33 -41.77 -2.07
N ALA A 109 -25.10 -40.90 -1.40
CA ALA A 109 -26.24 -41.28 -0.58
C ALA A 109 -27.32 -42.02 -1.40
N GLU A 110 -27.57 -41.59 -2.65
CA GLU A 110 -28.48 -42.30 -3.54
C GLU A 110 -27.98 -43.73 -3.86
N ARG A 111 -26.68 -43.86 -4.17
CA ARG A 111 -26.04 -45.16 -4.41
C ARG A 111 -26.14 -46.06 -3.18
N GLU A 112 -25.93 -45.51 -1.99
CA GLU A 112 -26.08 -46.25 -0.73
C GLU A 112 -27.52 -46.71 -0.51
N ARG A 113 -28.51 -45.83 -0.70
CA ARG A 113 -29.94 -46.21 -0.63
C ARG A 113 -30.30 -47.31 -1.64
N LYS A 114 -29.64 -47.34 -2.80
CA LYS A 114 -29.84 -48.40 -3.80
C LYS A 114 -29.22 -49.73 -3.34
N ARG A 115 -28.02 -49.69 -2.76
CA ARG A 115 -27.36 -50.87 -2.16
C ARG A 115 -28.19 -51.44 -1.01
N GLU A 116 -28.74 -50.58 -0.15
CA GLU A 116 -29.58 -50.99 0.97
C GLU A 116 -30.89 -51.66 0.50
N ARG A 117 -31.54 -51.09 -0.52
CA ARG A 117 -32.72 -51.72 -1.13
C ARG A 117 -32.41 -53.09 -1.72
N ALA A 118 -31.25 -53.25 -2.36
CA ALA A 118 -30.81 -54.53 -2.87
C ALA A 118 -30.54 -55.54 -1.75
N ARG A 119 -29.93 -55.10 -0.64
CA ARG A 119 -29.69 -55.95 0.55
C ARG A 119 -31.01 -56.46 1.16
N ARG A 120 -31.98 -55.57 1.39
CA ARG A 120 -33.31 -55.95 1.91
C ARG A 120 -34.03 -56.93 0.99
N ALA A 121 -33.99 -56.70 -0.33
CA ALA A 121 -34.60 -57.62 -1.29
C ALA A 121 -33.94 -59.02 -1.28
N GLN A 122 -32.64 -59.10 -1.01
CA GLN A 122 -31.95 -60.39 -0.82
C GLN A 122 -32.38 -61.08 0.48
N GLU A 123 -32.53 -60.34 1.57
CA GLU A 123 -33.06 -60.86 2.85
C GLU A 123 -34.50 -61.38 2.67
N ASP A 124 -35.40 -60.59 2.06
CA ASP A 124 -36.79 -61.00 1.79
C ASP A 124 -36.88 -62.24 0.88
N ALA A 125 -35.97 -62.37 -0.09
CA ALA A 125 -35.88 -63.54 -0.95
C ALA A 125 -35.37 -64.78 -0.19
N ALA A 126 -34.44 -64.61 0.76
CA ALA A 126 -33.92 -65.67 1.61
C ALA A 126 -34.97 -66.14 2.65
N ASP A 127 -35.77 -65.22 3.18
CA ASP A 127 -36.85 -65.50 4.14
C ASP A 127 -38.04 -66.26 3.53
N GLY A 128 -38.06 -66.49 2.21
CA GLY A 128 -38.98 -67.43 1.56
C GLY A 128 -40.46 -67.03 1.61
N LYS A 129 -40.81 -65.80 2.00
CA LYS A 129 -42.20 -65.29 2.11
C LYS A 129 -42.91 -65.07 0.76
N GLY A 130 -42.35 -65.54 -0.35
CA GLY A 130 -42.84 -65.33 -1.71
C GLY A 130 -43.64 -66.48 -2.33
N LYS A 131 -44.26 -67.38 -1.56
CA LYS A 131 -45.09 -68.47 -2.11
C LYS A 131 -46.58 -68.31 -1.78
N GLY A 132 -47.17 -67.19 -2.22
CA GLY A 132 -48.62 -67.10 -2.40
C GLY A 132 -49.03 -67.81 -3.70
N LYS A 133 -49.92 -68.80 -3.62
CA LYS A 133 -50.48 -69.48 -4.80
C LYS A 133 -51.21 -68.43 -5.65
N TRP A 134 -50.83 -68.26 -6.92
CA TRP A 134 -51.56 -67.41 -7.85
C TRP A 134 -53.01 -67.90 -7.97
N PRO A 135 -54.02 -67.00 -7.91
CA PRO A 135 -55.41 -67.42 -8.10
C PRO A 135 -55.57 -68.00 -9.50
N ARG A 136 -56.01 -69.26 -9.56
CA ARG A 136 -56.27 -69.98 -10.81
C ARG A 136 -57.53 -69.37 -11.43
N TRP A 137 -57.35 -68.62 -12.53
CA TRP A 137 -58.45 -68.10 -13.31
C TRP A 137 -59.11 -69.26 -14.06
N THR A 138 -60.30 -69.68 -13.61
CA THR A 138 -61.16 -70.64 -14.31
C THR A 138 -62.19 -69.88 -15.15
N GLN A 139 -62.27 -70.28 -16.42
CA GLN A 139 -63.14 -69.76 -17.49
C GLN A 139 -64.61 -70.16 -17.30
#